data_AF-A0A2G7GGW8-F1
#
_entry.id   AF-A0A2G7GGW8-F1
#
_cell.length_a   1.000
_cell.length_b   1.000
_cell.length_c   1.000
_cell.angle_alpha   90.00
_cell.angle_beta   90.00
_cell.angle_gamma   90.00
#
_symmetry.space_group_name_H-M   'P 1'
#
loop_
_entity.id
_entity.type
_entity.pdbx_description
1 polymer ?
#
loop_
_entity_poly.entity_id
_entity_poly.type
_entity_poly.pdbx_seq_one_letter_code
_entity_poly.pdbx_strand_id
1 'polypeptide(L)'
;MLDAQIHRKAELSEEEIFNQTLNIAHDEDVSVWVRAIAAYLQQNNDNAVTLAQLQQALNIPLVNVWLGLLLSEKQYKWQRGESFYQDAREVWLTTF
;
A
#
# COMPACT_ATOMS: atom_id res chain seq x y z
N MET A 1 47.14 2.73 13.61
CA MET A 1 46.22 1.74 13.02
C MET A 1 44.92 1.83 13.80
N LEU A 2 43.78 2.03 13.10
CA LEU A 2 42.37 1.98 13.53
C LEU A 2 41.49 3.26 13.39
N ASP A 3 41.90 4.33 12.68
CA ASP A 3 41.02 5.51 12.50
C ASP A 3 40.57 5.78 11.04
N ALA A 4 40.87 4.86 10.12
CA ALA A 4 40.52 5.02 8.70
C ALA A 4 39.29 4.21 8.25
N GLN A 5 38.45 3.76 9.19
CA GLN A 5 37.18 3.07 8.92
C GLN A 5 35.96 3.98 9.20
N ILE A 6 36.09 5.29 8.98
CA ILE A 6 34.93 6.18 8.95
C ILE A 6 34.14 5.87 7.68
N HIS A 7 32.92 5.38 7.89
CA HIS A 7 31.91 4.98 6.93
C HIS A 7 31.96 5.71 5.59
N ARG A 8 32.56 5.05 4.59
CA ARG A 8 32.31 5.39 3.20
C ARG A 8 30.94 4.79 2.85
N LYS A 9 29.86 5.50 3.16
CA LYS A 9 28.60 5.29 2.43
C LYS A 9 28.98 5.59 0.98
N ALA A 10 29.11 4.57 0.15
CA ALA A 10 29.35 4.78 -1.27
C ALA A 10 28.23 5.68 -1.78
N GLU A 11 28.57 6.90 -2.18
CA GLU A 11 27.62 7.79 -2.83
C GLU A 11 27.27 7.13 -4.15
N LEU A 12 26.00 6.79 -4.33
CA LEU A 12 25.49 6.26 -5.57
C LEU A 12 25.74 7.31 -6.66
N SER A 13 26.20 6.86 -7.82
CA SER A 13 26.28 7.70 -9.01
C SER A 13 24.88 8.18 -9.42
N GLU A 14 24.81 9.30 -10.15
CA GLU A 14 23.53 9.83 -10.67
C GLU A 14 22.77 8.80 -11.51
N GLU A 15 23.49 7.97 -12.28
CA GLU A 15 22.92 6.88 -13.08
C GLU A 15 22.30 5.79 -12.19
N GLU A 16 22.95 5.42 -11.09
CA GLU A 16 22.41 4.45 -10.13
C GLU A 16 21.19 5.01 -9.38
N ILE A 17 21.21 6.31 -9.03
CA ILE A 17 20.07 6.99 -8.42
C ILE A 17 18.89 7.02 -9.39
N PHE A 18 19.12 7.35 -10.66
CA PHE A 18 18.10 7.40 -11.69
C PHE A 18 17.49 6.01 -11.93
N ASN A 19 18.31 4.97 -12.08
CA ASN A 19 17.84 3.61 -12.29
C ASN A 19 17.09 3.05 -11.08
N GLN A 20 17.52 3.34 -9.85
CA GLN A 20 16.76 2.98 -8.64
C GLN A 20 15.43 3.72 -8.57
N THR A 21 15.41 5.02 -8.89
CA THR A 21 14.18 5.82 -8.92
C THR A 21 13.19 5.28 -9.96
N LEU A 22 13.67 4.91 -11.15
CA LEU A 22 12.86 4.29 -12.20
C LEU A 22 12.31 2.92 -11.77
N ASN A 23 13.13 2.07 -11.14
CA ASN A 23 12.67 0.77 -10.65
C ASN A 23 11.61 0.92 -9.54
N ILE A 24 11.78 1.87 -8.62
CA ILE A 24 10.77 2.18 -7.59
C ILE A 24 9.47 2.65 -8.24
N ALA A 25 9.54 3.51 -9.26
CA ALA A 25 8.35 3.96 -10.00
C ALA A 25 7.68 2.83 -10.81
N HIS A 26 8.43 1.79 -11.20
CA HIS A 26 7.89 0.64 -11.94
C HIS A 26 7.25 -0.41 -11.03
N ASP A 27 7.68 -0.52 -9.77
CA ASP A 27 7.07 -1.39 -8.76
C ASP A 27 5.68 -0.92 -8.30
N GLU A 28 5.32 0.34 -8.55
CA GLU A 28 4.03 0.93 -8.22
C GLU A 28 2.97 0.70 -9.31
N ASP A 29 2.58 -0.56 -9.53
CA ASP A 29 1.42 -0.87 -10.38
C ASP A 29 0.11 -0.72 -9.60
N VAL A 30 -0.33 0.53 -9.46
CA VAL A 30 -1.63 0.90 -8.85
C VAL A 30 -2.79 0.17 -9.54
N SER A 31 -2.72 -0.03 -10.86
CA SER A 31 -3.78 -0.68 -11.63
C SER A 31 -3.94 -2.16 -11.25
N VAL A 32 -2.85 -2.85 -10.91
CA VAL A 32 -2.91 -4.21 -10.34
C VAL A 32 -3.57 -4.20 -8.98
N TRP A 33 -3.23 -3.25 -8.10
CA TRP A 33 -3.81 -3.19 -6.75
C TRP A 33 -5.31 -2.91 -6.81
N VAL A 34 -5.74 -1.93 -7.62
CA VAL A 34 -7.17 -1.61 -7.84
C VAL A 34 -7.95 -2.84 -8.29
N ARG A 35 -7.43 -3.58 -9.28
CA ARG A 35 -8.06 -4.81 -9.79
C ARG A 35 -8.14 -5.90 -8.73
N ALA A 36 -7.07 -6.12 -7.97
CA ALA A 36 -7.03 -7.15 -6.93
C ALA A 36 -8.04 -6.86 -5.81
N ILE A 37 -8.11 -5.60 -5.35
CA ILE A 37 -9.08 -5.14 -4.35
C ILE A 37 -10.51 -5.32 -4.86
N ALA A 38 -10.81 -4.89 -6.08
CA ALA A 38 -12.14 -5.02 -6.67
C ALA A 38 -12.58 -6.49 -6.78
N ALA A 39 -11.68 -7.37 -7.24
CA ALA A 39 -11.95 -8.80 -7.35
C ALA A 39 -12.24 -9.44 -5.97
N TYR A 40 -11.47 -9.08 -4.95
CA TYR A 40 -11.70 -9.56 -3.58
C TYR A 40 -13.06 -9.13 -3.03
N LEU A 41 -13.41 -7.84 -3.17
CA LEU A 41 -14.69 -7.32 -2.68
C LEU A 41 -15.89 -7.99 -3.38
N GLN A 42 -15.79 -8.20 -4.70
CA GLN A 42 -16.80 -8.93 -5.47
C GLN A 42 -16.97 -10.37 -4.96
N GLN A 43 -15.87 -11.08 -4.69
CA GLN A 43 -15.92 -12.45 -4.14
C GLN A 43 -16.52 -12.49 -2.73
N ASN A 44 -16.35 -11.42 -1.96
CA ASN A 44 -16.89 -11.30 -0.61
C ASN A 44 -18.33 -10.74 -0.56
N ASN A 45 -19.05 -10.74 -1.69
CA ASN A 45 -20.40 -10.21 -1.85
C ASN A 45 -20.54 -8.76 -1.36
N ASP A 46 -19.50 -7.94 -1.53
CA ASP A 46 -19.49 -6.54 -1.13
C ASP A 46 -19.80 -6.29 0.38
N ASN A 47 -19.61 -7.32 1.21
CA ASN A 47 -19.74 -7.21 2.67
C ASN A 47 -18.70 -6.25 3.24
N ALA A 48 -18.99 -5.68 4.41
CA ALA A 48 -18.05 -4.85 5.14
C ALA A 48 -16.77 -5.63 5.47
N VAL A 49 -15.63 -5.05 5.13
CA VAL A 49 -14.31 -5.62 5.41
C VAL A 49 -13.43 -4.58 6.08
N THR A 50 -12.52 -5.05 6.92
CA THR A 50 -11.46 -4.19 7.45
C THR A 50 -10.34 -4.04 6.44
N LEU A 51 -9.63 -2.93 6.53
CA LEU A 51 -8.42 -2.73 5.76
C LEU A 51 -7.35 -3.79 6.07
N ALA A 52 -7.28 -4.25 7.32
CA ALA A 52 -6.39 -5.33 7.73
C ALA A 52 -6.76 -6.67 7.05
N GLN A 53 -8.06 -6.98 6.93
CA GLN A 53 -8.51 -8.17 6.21
C GLN A 53 -8.14 -8.12 4.72
N LEU A 54 -8.30 -6.96 4.07
CA LEU A 54 -7.85 -6.76 2.69
C LEU A 54 -6.35 -6.97 2.54
N GLN A 55 -5.55 -6.36 3.41
CA GLN A 55 -4.10 -6.51 3.39
C GLN A 55 -3.68 -7.98 3.53
N GLN A 56 -4.26 -8.70 4.49
CA GLN A 56 -3.98 -10.11 4.73
C GLN A 56 -4.38 -11.00 3.56
N ALA A 57 -5.57 -10.78 2.99
CA ALA A 57 -6.09 -11.59 1.89
C ALA A 57 -5.32 -11.37 0.58
N LEU A 58 -4.94 -10.13 0.29
CA LEU A 58 -4.23 -9.78 -0.94
C LEU A 58 -2.72 -10.00 -0.82
N ASN A 59 -2.20 -10.12 0.41
CA ASN A 59 -0.76 -10.25 0.71
C ASN A 59 0.10 -9.16 0.03
N ILE A 60 -0.42 -7.93 -0.02
CA ILE A 60 0.30 -6.74 -0.49
C ILE A 60 0.56 -5.78 0.68
N PRO A 61 1.55 -4.88 0.59
CA PRO A 61 1.80 -3.89 1.64
C PRO A 61 0.56 -3.04 1.94
N LEU A 62 0.34 -2.72 3.22
CA LEU A 62 -0.84 -1.94 3.65
C LEU A 62 -0.94 -0.59 2.92
N VAL A 63 0.20 0.06 2.64
CA VAL A 63 0.24 1.32 1.88
C VAL A 63 -0.26 1.13 0.44
N ASN A 64 0.04 0.01 -0.21
CA ASN A 64 -0.43 -0.30 -1.57
C ASN A 64 -1.95 -0.56 -1.58
N VAL A 65 -2.47 -1.21 -0.52
CA VAL A 65 -3.94 -1.34 -0.34
C VAL A 65 -4.58 0.04 -0.23
N TRP A 66 -4.03 0.92 0.61
CA TRP A 66 -4.50 2.29 0.76
C TRP A 66 -4.47 3.08 -0.55
N LEU A 67 -3.37 3.03 -1.29
CA LEU A 67 -3.23 3.70 -2.57
C LEU A 67 -4.20 3.14 -3.61
N GLY A 68 -4.37 1.83 -3.69
CA GLY A 68 -5.34 1.21 -4.58
C GLY A 68 -6.79 1.62 -4.26
N LEU A 69 -7.14 1.76 -2.98
CA LEU A 69 -8.46 2.26 -2.58
C LEU A 69 -8.64 3.76 -2.87
N LEU A 70 -7.61 4.57 -2.62
CA LEU A 70 -7.63 6.02 -2.80
C LEU A 70 -7.66 6.45 -4.27
N LEU A 71 -6.91 5.73 -5.13
CA LEU A 71 -6.72 6.05 -6.54
C LEU A 71 -7.69 5.28 -7.46
N SER A 72 -8.57 4.47 -6.89
CA SER A 72 -9.64 3.78 -7.61
C SER A 72 -10.74 4.76 -8.03
N GLU A 73 -11.24 4.64 -9.26
CA GLU A 73 -12.42 5.38 -9.72
C GLU A 73 -13.71 4.94 -8.99
N LYS A 74 -13.73 3.69 -8.49
CA LYS A 74 -14.83 3.18 -7.66
C LYS A 74 -14.82 3.89 -6.31
N GLN A 75 -15.98 4.40 -5.91
CA GLN A 75 -16.14 5.00 -4.58
C GLN A 75 -16.35 3.90 -3.53
N TYR A 76 -15.81 4.13 -2.33
CA TYR A 76 -15.99 3.27 -1.17
C TYR A 76 -16.60 4.07 -0.01
N LYS A 77 -17.44 3.41 0.79
CA LYS A 77 -17.96 3.98 2.03
C LYS A 77 -17.03 3.56 3.15
N TRP A 78 -16.55 4.53 3.91
CA TRP A 78 -15.64 4.31 5.03
C TRP A 78 -16.41 4.43 6.34
N GLN A 79 -16.33 3.39 7.17
CA GLN A 79 -16.82 3.42 8.52
C GLN A 79 -15.64 3.68 9.45
N ARG A 80 -15.75 4.77 10.21
CA ARG A 80 -14.77 5.17 11.22
C ARG A 80 -15.29 4.72 12.57
N GLY A 81 -14.62 3.76 13.21
CA GLY A 81 -14.88 3.47 14.62
C GLY A 81 -14.61 4.71 15.48
N GLU A 82 -15.15 4.74 16.70
CA GLU A 82 -14.88 5.84 17.66
C GLU A 82 -13.37 6.02 17.90
N SER A 83 -12.60 4.93 17.77
CA SER A 83 -11.15 4.81 17.92
C SER A 83 -10.39 4.77 16.58
N PHE A 84 -10.93 5.34 15.49
CA PHE A 84 -10.35 5.29 14.14
C PHE A 84 -8.84 5.57 14.03
N TYR A 85 -8.31 6.52 14.81
CA TYR A 85 -6.86 6.85 14.81
C TYR A 85 -6.03 6.03 15.81
N GLN A 86 -6.69 5.23 16.66
CA GLN A 86 -6.05 4.40 17.68
C GLN A 86 -5.79 2.97 17.18
N ASP A 87 -6.65 2.44 16.30
CA ASP A 87 -6.48 1.10 15.75
C ASP A 87 -6.80 1.05 14.25
N ALA A 88 -5.75 0.89 13.43
CA ALA A 88 -5.88 0.76 11.98
C ALA A 88 -6.67 -0.50 11.54
N ARG A 89 -6.89 -1.47 12.44
CA ARG A 89 -7.74 -2.64 12.21
C ARG A 89 -9.23 -2.29 12.25
N GLU A 90 -9.59 -1.12 12.79
CA GLU A 90 -10.96 -0.60 12.85
C GLU A 90 -11.33 0.29 11.66
N VAL A 91 -10.50 0.31 10.61
CA VAL A 91 -10.85 0.95 9.34
C VAL A 91 -11.69 -0.02 8.54
N TRP A 92 -13.00 0.19 8.56
CA TRP A 92 -13.96 -0.62 7.83
C TRP A 92 -14.37 0.06 6.53
N LEU A 93 -14.59 -0.73 5.48
CA LEU A 93 -15.15 -0.22 4.23
C LEU A 93 -16.20 -1.15 3.63
N THR A 94 -17.15 -0.55 2.93
CA THR A 94 -18.16 -1.22 2.09
C THR A 94 -18.15 -0.57 0.70
N THR A 95 -18.71 -1.27 -0.28
CA THR A 95 -18.99 -0.67 -1.59
C THR A 95 -20.37 0.03 -1.57
N PHE A 96 -20.70 0.73 -2.65
CA PHE A 96 -22.02 1.34 -2.84
C PHE A 96 -23.07 0.31 -3.21
#